data_AF-A0AAU6SFT9-F1
#
_entry.id   AF-A0AAU6SFT9-F1
#
_cell.length_a   1.000
_cell.length_b   1.000
_cell.length_c   1.000
_cell.angle_alpha   90.00
_cell.angle_beta   90.00
_cell.angle_gamma   90.00
#
_symmetry.space_group_name_H-M   'P 1'
#
loop_
_entity.id
_entity.type
_entity.pdbx_description
1 polymer ?
#
loop_
_entity_poly.entity_id
_entity_poly.type
_entity_poly.pdbx_seq_one_letter_code
_entity_poly.pdbx_strand_id
1 'polypeptide(L)'
;MVPPLDAATGLLPLGRHHVTLDAVRARYVDDPEFAASTTRQEIWDDFEDATTVFRRIVPTAYVWIAGSFVTNKLDPDDLDLIYWCEDRLVDAVSHPGDKLTLQMFATNRVRPTTGYRLDTRYGRWHVDPAAGYGSTPEHQQYAYVRGYWDDFWHRRRSGAKADPPVREDALPRAGYLEVMLDGVNVI
;
A
#
# COMPACT_ATOMS: atom_id res chain seq x y z
N MET A 1 -2.98 -7.33 15.60
CA MET A 1 -3.44 -8.54 14.88
C MET A 1 -4.24 -8.09 13.67
N VAL A 2 -4.16 -8.81 12.55
CA VAL A 2 -5.00 -8.53 11.37
C VAL A 2 -6.45 -8.93 11.69
N PRO A 3 -7.46 -8.12 11.37
CA PRO A 3 -8.86 -8.52 11.52
C PRO A 3 -9.18 -9.80 10.73
N PRO A 4 -10.09 -10.66 11.21
CA PRO A 4 -10.51 -11.81 10.44
C PRO A 4 -11.20 -11.36 9.15
N LEU A 5 -11.01 -12.13 8.06
CA LEU A 5 -11.75 -11.92 6.83
C LEU A 5 -13.23 -12.26 7.06
N ASP A 6 -14.11 -11.51 6.41
CA ASP A 6 -15.52 -11.85 6.36
C ASP A 6 -15.71 -13.18 5.63
N ALA A 7 -16.39 -14.13 6.27
CA ALA A 7 -16.49 -15.51 5.76
C ALA A 7 -17.32 -15.62 4.46
N ALA A 8 -18.23 -14.67 4.21
CA ALA A 8 -19.08 -14.70 3.02
C ALA A 8 -18.36 -14.11 1.79
N THR A 9 -17.54 -13.08 2.00
CA THR A 9 -16.91 -12.33 0.92
C THR A 9 -15.42 -12.61 0.76
N GLY A 10 -14.76 -13.12 1.81
CA GLY A 10 -13.32 -13.31 1.84
C GLY A 10 -12.52 -12.02 1.93
N LEU A 11 -13.16 -10.91 2.31
CA LEU A 11 -12.57 -9.57 2.33
C LEU A 11 -12.31 -9.11 3.77
N LEU A 12 -11.35 -8.20 3.95
CA LEU A 12 -11.20 -7.49 5.21
C LEU A 12 -12.47 -6.66 5.49
N PRO A 13 -12.90 -6.56 6.77
CA PRO A 13 -13.95 -5.63 7.17
C PRO A 13 -13.63 -4.22 6.71
N LEU A 14 -14.64 -3.41 6.38
CA LEU A 14 -14.43 -2.03 5.94
C LEU A 14 -13.58 -1.23 6.95
N GLY A 15 -12.69 -0.40 6.41
CA GLY A 15 -11.81 0.47 7.18
C GLY A 15 -10.33 0.29 6.84
N ARG A 16 -9.53 1.22 7.38
CA ARG A 16 -8.08 1.17 7.43
C ARG A 16 -7.66 0.51 8.74
N HIS A 17 -6.97 -0.63 8.66
CA HIS A 17 -6.59 -1.41 9.83
C HIS A 17 -5.10 -1.27 10.14
N HIS A 18 -4.77 -0.72 11.30
CA HIS A 18 -3.39 -0.58 11.74
C HIS A 18 -2.83 -1.92 12.21
N VAL A 19 -1.75 -2.38 11.58
CA VAL A 19 -1.11 -3.67 11.87
C VAL A 19 0.41 -3.58 11.80
N THR A 20 1.09 -4.61 12.31
CA THR A 20 2.55 -4.77 12.16
C THR A 20 2.86 -5.65 10.96
N LEU A 21 4.07 -5.54 10.43
CA LEU A 21 4.54 -6.34 9.30
C LEU A 21 4.50 -7.84 9.63
N ASP A 22 4.94 -8.22 10.84
CA ASP A 22 4.85 -9.60 11.35
C ASP A 22 3.42 -10.13 11.37
N ALA A 23 2.43 -9.29 11.71
CA ALA A 23 1.03 -9.71 11.73
C ALA A 23 0.49 -9.96 10.32
N VAL A 24 0.97 -9.20 9.32
CA VAL A 24 0.61 -9.42 7.92
C VAL A 24 1.23 -10.72 7.42
N ARG A 25 2.52 -10.95 7.67
CA ARG A 25 3.22 -12.19 7.30
C ARG A 25 2.54 -13.42 7.91
N ALA A 26 2.33 -13.38 9.24
CA ALA A 26 1.71 -14.47 9.97
C ALA A 26 0.32 -14.84 9.43
N ARG A 27 -0.45 -13.85 8.95
CA ARG A 27 -1.81 -14.05 8.44
C ARG A 27 -1.88 -14.45 6.96
N TYR A 28 -1.04 -13.87 6.11
CA TYR A 28 -1.19 -13.96 4.66
C TYR A 28 -0.08 -14.74 3.97
N VAL A 29 0.91 -15.22 4.72
CA VAL A 29 2.02 -16.05 4.23
C VAL A 29 2.11 -17.33 5.05
N ASP A 30 2.23 -17.22 6.37
CA ASP A 30 2.50 -18.37 7.25
C ASP A 30 1.22 -19.13 7.68
N ASP A 31 0.04 -18.53 7.47
CA ASP A 31 -1.24 -19.09 7.89
C ASP A 31 -1.56 -20.39 7.13
N PRO A 32 -1.97 -21.48 7.82
CA PRO A 32 -2.34 -22.74 7.18
C PRO A 32 -3.41 -22.62 6.08
N GLU A 33 -4.29 -21.61 6.12
CA GLU A 33 -5.26 -21.32 5.05
C GLU A 33 -4.58 -21.15 3.68
N PHE A 34 -3.36 -20.61 3.67
CA PHE A 34 -2.60 -20.31 2.47
C PHE A 34 -1.42 -21.26 2.24
N ALA A 35 -1.32 -22.37 2.98
CA ALA A 35 -0.21 -23.33 2.85
C ALA A 35 -0.07 -23.95 1.44
N ALA A 36 -1.16 -23.98 0.67
CA ALA A 36 -1.17 -24.45 -0.72
C ALA A 36 -0.89 -23.34 -1.76
N SER A 37 -0.70 -22.09 -1.33
CA SER A 37 -0.39 -20.99 -2.22
C SER A 37 0.96 -21.18 -2.89
N THR A 38 1.02 -20.89 -4.18
CA THR A 38 2.24 -20.95 -4.98
C THR A 38 2.88 -19.58 -5.17
N THR A 39 2.19 -18.48 -4.80
CA THR A 39 2.65 -17.11 -5.10
C THR A 39 2.89 -16.25 -3.87
N ARG A 40 2.25 -16.52 -2.72
CA ARG A 40 2.29 -15.63 -1.55
C ARG A 40 3.69 -15.45 -0.97
N GLN A 41 4.48 -16.53 -0.88
CA GLN A 41 5.86 -16.44 -0.38
C GLN A 41 6.72 -15.57 -1.29
N GLU A 42 6.71 -15.83 -2.60
CA GLU A 42 7.46 -15.04 -3.60
C GLU A 42 7.07 -13.56 -3.54
N ILE A 43 5.77 -13.25 -3.54
CA ILE A 43 5.28 -11.87 -3.46
C ILE A 43 5.72 -11.18 -2.16
N TRP A 44 5.76 -11.92 -1.05
CA TRP A 44 6.22 -11.39 0.23
C TRP A 44 7.72 -11.12 0.24
N ASP A 45 8.52 -12.03 -0.31
CA ASP A 45 9.97 -11.86 -0.42
C ASP A 45 10.31 -10.64 -1.31
N ASP A 46 9.62 -10.50 -2.46
CA ASP A 46 9.71 -9.32 -3.32
C ASP A 46 9.39 -8.03 -2.57
N PHE A 47 8.34 -8.06 -1.73
CA PHE A 47 7.93 -6.93 -0.91
C PHE A 47 8.99 -6.56 0.14
N GLU A 48 9.56 -7.53 0.84
CA GLU A 48 10.61 -7.31 1.85
C GLU A 48 11.86 -6.68 1.21
N ASP A 49 12.28 -7.19 0.05
CA ASP A 49 13.41 -6.65 -0.72
C ASP A 49 13.15 -5.22 -1.19
N ALA A 50 12.02 -4.98 -1.87
CA ALA A 50 11.66 -3.66 -2.39
C ALA A 50 11.48 -2.63 -1.27
N THR A 51 10.85 -3.01 -0.16
CA THR A 51 10.67 -2.14 1.01
C THR A 51 12.02 -1.79 1.65
N THR A 52 12.94 -2.75 1.72
CA THR A 52 14.30 -2.52 2.21
C THR A 52 15.05 -1.50 1.35
N VAL A 53 14.95 -1.61 0.02
CA VAL A 53 15.55 -0.63 -0.91
C VAL A 53 14.92 0.75 -0.74
N PHE A 54 13.59 0.83 -0.69
CA PHE A 54 12.86 2.08 -0.58
C PHE A 54 13.19 2.85 0.72
N ARG A 55 13.17 2.16 1.86
CA ARG A 55 13.46 2.75 3.18
C ARG A 55 14.90 3.22 3.36
N ARG A 56 15.85 2.69 2.58
CA ARG A 56 17.24 3.20 2.57
C ARG A 56 17.34 4.59 1.94
N ILE A 57 16.40 4.95 1.08
CA ILE A 57 16.39 6.23 0.35
C ILE A 57 15.67 7.30 1.15
N VAL A 58 14.50 6.98 1.68
CA VAL A 58 13.65 7.94 2.39
C VAL A 58 12.99 7.28 3.61
N PRO A 59 13.04 7.92 4.80
CA PRO A 59 12.27 7.44 5.95
C PRO A 59 10.79 7.32 5.62
N THR A 60 10.19 6.20 6.02
CA THR A 60 8.83 5.83 5.63
C THR A 60 8.03 5.41 6.86
N ALA A 61 7.06 6.22 7.28
CA ALA A 61 6.30 5.91 8.49
C ALA A 61 5.42 4.67 8.32
N TYR A 62 4.69 4.61 7.20
CA TYR A 62 3.73 3.55 6.92
C TYR A 62 3.86 3.08 5.48
N VAL A 63 3.56 1.81 5.26
CA VAL A 63 3.10 1.33 3.97
C VAL A 63 1.68 0.88 4.13
N TRP A 64 0.83 1.28 3.21
CA TRP A 64 -0.49 0.73 3.14
C TRP A 64 -0.54 -0.42 2.13
N ILE A 65 -1.32 -1.47 2.45
CA ILE A 65 -1.44 -2.69 1.66
C ILE A 65 -2.91 -2.97 1.36
N ALA A 66 -3.23 -3.14 0.08
CA ALA A 66 -4.57 -3.46 -0.38
C ALA A 66 -4.54 -4.62 -1.40
N GLY A 67 -5.62 -4.76 -2.18
CA GLY A 67 -5.62 -5.67 -3.31
C GLY A 67 -5.97 -7.12 -2.98
N SER A 68 -5.63 -8.01 -3.90
CA SER A 68 -6.00 -9.43 -3.78
C SER A 68 -5.16 -10.22 -2.77
N PHE A 69 -3.99 -9.72 -2.40
CA PHE A 69 -3.12 -10.37 -1.43
C PHE A 69 -3.75 -10.45 -0.03
N VAL A 70 -4.47 -9.39 0.36
CA VAL A 70 -5.10 -9.28 1.69
C VAL A 70 -6.54 -9.84 1.74
N THR A 71 -6.92 -10.66 0.75
CA THR A 71 -8.21 -11.39 0.71
C THR A 71 -7.97 -12.89 0.87
N ASN A 72 -9.04 -13.69 0.84
CA ASN A 72 -8.98 -15.17 0.84
C ASN A 72 -8.52 -15.78 -0.51
N LYS A 73 -7.98 -14.98 -1.44
CA LYS A 73 -7.54 -15.49 -2.73
C LYS A 73 -6.28 -16.34 -2.51
N LEU A 74 -6.29 -17.61 -2.91
CA LEU A 74 -5.14 -18.50 -2.66
C LEU A 74 -3.87 -18.00 -3.34
N ASP A 75 -3.95 -17.67 -4.62
CA ASP A 75 -2.83 -17.19 -5.44
C ASP A 75 -3.09 -15.74 -5.92
N PRO A 76 -2.75 -14.71 -5.13
CA PRO A 76 -2.70 -13.34 -5.60
C PRO A 76 -1.69 -13.17 -6.74
N ASP A 77 -1.95 -12.22 -7.65
CA ASP A 77 -1.00 -11.93 -8.75
C ASP A 77 0.18 -11.07 -8.28
N ASP A 78 -0.12 -10.14 -7.38
CA ASP A 78 0.77 -9.08 -6.92
C ASP A 78 0.31 -8.52 -5.55
N LEU A 79 1.12 -7.59 -5.01
CA LEU A 79 0.84 -6.80 -3.82
C LEU A 79 0.67 -5.32 -4.19
N ASP A 80 -0.47 -4.72 -3.82
CA ASP A 80 -0.76 -3.29 -4.03
C ASP A 80 -0.26 -2.45 -2.84
N LEU A 81 0.61 -1.47 -3.10
CA LEU A 81 1.37 -0.75 -2.09
C LEU A 81 1.33 0.78 -2.28
N ILE A 82 1.13 1.50 -1.18
CA ILE A 82 1.43 2.94 -1.08
C ILE A 82 2.30 3.20 0.14
N TYR A 83 3.54 3.61 -0.10
CA TYR A 83 4.44 4.08 0.94
C TYR A 83 4.10 5.53 1.32
N TRP A 84 4.14 5.87 2.61
CA TRP A 84 3.88 7.23 3.10
C TRP A 84 5.14 7.81 3.71
N CYS A 85 5.68 8.82 3.04
CA CYS A 85 6.92 9.51 3.40
C CYS A 85 6.63 10.99 3.52
N GLU A 86 7.34 11.69 4.41
CA GLU A 86 7.21 13.14 4.49
C GLU A 86 7.75 13.81 3.22
N ASP A 87 7.03 14.82 2.73
CA ASP A 87 7.41 15.52 1.50
C ASP A 87 8.77 16.20 1.58
N ARG A 88 9.14 16.82 2.72
CA ARG A 88 10.46 17.45 2.92
C ARG A 88 11.61 16.44 2.81
N LEU A 89 11.38 15.21 3.26
CA LEU A 89 12.40 14.15 3.22
C LEU A 89 12.55 13.61 1.80
N VAL A 90 11.44 13.49 1.06
CA VAL A 90 11.46 13.16 -0.37
C VAL A 90 12.21 14.24 -1.16
N ASP A 91 11.96 15.52 -0.88
CA ASP A 91 12.62 16.64 -1.58
C ASP A 91 14.12 16.76 -1.26
N ALA A 92 14.53 16.32 -0.07
CA ALA A 92 15.93 16.31 0.35
C ALA A 92 16.78 15.23 -0.37
N VAL A 93 16.15 14.22 -0.98
CA VAL A 93 16.87 13.19 -1.75
C VAL A 93 17.57 13.86 -2.92
N SER A 94 18.90 13.77 -2.98
CA SER A 94 19.73 14.46 -3.97
C SER A 94 20.45 13.52 -4.93
N HIS A 95 20.75 12.28 -4.50
CA HIS A 95 21.47 11.31 -5.31
C HIS A 95 20.64 10.90 -6.54
N PRO A 96 21.17 10.99 -7.78
CA PRO A 96 20.40 10.72 -8.99
C PRO A 96 19.82 9.31 -9.08
N GLY A 97 20.57 8.30 -8.62
CA GLY A 97 20.12 6.91 -8.59
C GLY A 97 18.91 6.72 -7.67
N ASP A 98 18.90 7.42 -6.54
CA ASP A 98 17.85 7.33 -5.53
C ASP A 98 16.58 8.01 -6.03
N LYS A 99 16.71 9.17 -6.70
CA LYS A 99 15.60 9.84 -7.40
C LYS A 99 14.97 8.95 -8.47
N LEU A 100 15.80 8.24 -9.25
CA LEU A 100 15.31 7.31 -10.27
C LEU A 100 14.54 6.14 -9.62
N THR A 101 15.06 5.60 -8.52
CA THR A 101 14.36 4.57 -7.75
C THR A 101 13.03 5.08 -7.20
N LEU A 102 12.98 6.25 -6.58
CA LEU A 102 11.71 6.84 -6.14
C LEU A 102 10.74 7.03 -7.32
N GLN A 103 11.21 7.54 -8.46
CA GLN A 103 10.38 7.69 -9.65
C GLN A 103 9.82 6.35 -10.14
N MET A 104 10.60 5.27 -10.09
CA MET A 104 10.16 3.91 -10.42
C MET A 104 9.02 3.45 -9.50
N PHE A 105 9.12 3.69 -8.20
CA PHE A 105 8.04 3.40 -7.24
C PHE A 105 6.81 4.28 -7.48
N ALA A 106 6.98 5.60 -7.67
CA ALA A 106 5.85 6.51 -7.93
C ALA A 106 5.05 6.14 -9.18
N THR A 107 5.76 5.71 -10.24
CA THR A 107 5.16 5.45 -11.56
C THR A 107 4.74 4.00 -11.76
N ASN A 108 4.77 3.17 -10.71
CA ASN A 108 4.46 1.74 -10.77
C ASN A 108 5.28 1.01 -11.85
N ARG A 109 6.59 1.22 -11.78
CA ARG A 109 7.56 0.61 -12.70
C ARG A 109 8.43 -0.45 -12.03
N VAL A 110 8.20 -0.76 -10.75
CA VAL A 110 8.94 -1.80 -10.02
C VAL A 110 8.80 -3.15 -10.73
N ARG A 111 7.57 -3.66 -10.93
CA ARG A 111 7.31 -4.92 -11.63
C ARG A 111 7.96 -5.04 -13.01
N PRO A 112 7.72 -4.12 -13.97
CA PRO A 112 8.32 -4.24 -15.30
C PRO A 112 9.85 -4.02 -15.33
N THR A 113 10.45 -3.46 -14.27
CA THR A 113 11.91 -3.22 -14.22
C THR A 113 12.66 -4.34 -13.51
N THR A 114 12.05 -4.96 -12.50
CA THR A 114 12.71 -5.92 -11.59
C THR A 114 12.19 -7.34 -11.72
N GLY A 115 10.98 -7.52 -12.26
CA GLY A 115 10.25 -8.79 -12.20
C GLY A 115 9.41 -8.96 -10.92
N TYR A 116 9.62 -8.13 -9.90
CA TYR A 116 8.90 -8.22 -8.64
C TYR A 116 7.39 -8.06 -8.80
N ARG A 117 6.62 -8.86 -8.08
CA ARG A 117 5.16 -8.92 -8.18
C ARG A 117 4.49 -7.84 -7.33
N LEU A 118 4.87 -6.58 -7.57
CA LEU A 118 4.46 -5.43 -6.76
C LEU A 118 3.88 -4.32 -7.63
N ASP A 119 2.70 -3.83 -7.24
CA ASP A 119 2.09 -2.62 -7.75
C ASP A 119 2.33 -1.47 -6.76
N THR A 120 3.22 -0.56 -7.12
CA THR A 120 3.79 0.42 -6.18
C THR A 120 3.40 1.85 -6.50
N ARG A 121 3.24 2.64 -5.43
CA ARG A 121 3.13 4.09 -5.39
C ARG A 121 3.74 4.59 -4.08
N TYR A 122 3.97 5.90 -3.97
CA TYR A 122 4.13 6.53 -2.66
C TYR A 122 3.37 7.85 -2.59
N GLY A 123 2.86 8.16 -1.40
CA GLY A 123 2.24 9.43 -1.06
C GLY A 123 3.24 10.34 -0.37
N ARG A 124 3.19 11.62 -0.73
CA ARG A 124 3.94 12.69 -0.07
C ARG A 124 3.09 13.23 1.09
N TRP A 125 3.43 12.83 2.32
CA TRP A 125 2.78 13.29 3.53
C TRP A 125 3.26 14.70 3.85
N HIS A 126 2.35 15.68 3.76
CA HIS A 126 2.61 17.04 4.19
C HIS A 126 2.22 17.22 5.66
N VAL A 127 3.21 17.29 6.54
CA VAL A 127 3.00 17.50 7.98
C VAL A 127 2.91 19.00 8.25
N ASP A 128 1.69 19.52 8.17
CA ASP A 128 1.41 20.95 8.39
C ASP A 128 0.81 21.20 9.78
N PRO A 129 1.58 21.74 10.75
CA PRO A 129 1.05 22.09 12.06
C PRO A 129 0.03 23.24 12.01
N ALA A 130 -0.03 23.99 10.91
CA ALA A 130 -0.95 25.10 10.72
C ALA A 130 -2.22 24.72 9.94
N ALA A 131 -2.42 23.44 9.60
CA ALA A 131 -3.55 22.96 8.80
C ALA A 131 -4.94 23.36 9.35
N GLY A 132 -5.07 23.57 10.67
CA GLY A 132 -6.30 24.04 11.30
C GLY A 132 -6.57 25.54 11.18
N TYR A 133 -5.57 26.32 10.75
CA TYR A 133 -5.61 27.80 10.70
C TYR A 133 -5.55 28.36 9.28
N GLY A 134 -5.19 27.52 8.30
CA GLY A 134 -5.06 27.89 6.90
C GLY A 134 -4.81 26.66 6.04
N SER A 135 -4.76 26.86 4.74
CA SER A 135 -4.54 25.78 3.78
C SER A 135 -3.49 26.21 2.77
N THR A 136 -2.38 25.47 2.71
CA THR A 136 -1.35 25.62 1.67
C THR A 136 -1.69 24.74 0.47
N PRO A 137 -1.21 25.06 -0.75
CA PRO A 137 -1.34 24.17 -1.90
C PRO A 137 -0.80 22.76 -1.62
N GLU A 138 0.30 22.66 -0.88
CA GLU A 138 0.92 21.40 -0.47
C GLU A 138 0.00 20.60 0.45
N HIS A 139 -0.63 21.25 1.44
CA HIS A 139 -1.61 20.63 2.31
C HIS A 139 -2.85 20.15 1.55
N GLN A 140 -3.36 20.97 0.60
CA GLN A 140 -4.50 20.59 -0.24
C GLN A 140 -4.19 19.37 -1.10
N GLN A 141 -3.00 19.35 -1.72
CA GLN A 141 -2.56 18.23 -2.53
C GLN A 141 -2.41 16.96 -1.69
N TYR A 142 -1.81 17.07 -0.50
CA TYR A 142 -1.70 15.94 0.42
C TYR A 142 -3.09 15.41 0.84
N ALA A 143 -3.98 16.30 1.29
CA ALA A 143 -5.33 15.92 1.71
C ALA A 143 -6.12 15.26 0.57
N TYR A 144 -6.02 15.79 -0.65
CA TYR A 144 -6.61 15.21 -1.84
C TYR A 144 -6.06 13.80 -2.13
N VAL A 145 -4.73 13.63 -2.16
CA VAL A 145 -4.11 12.33 -2.47
C VAL A 145 -4.40 11.30 -1.38
N ARG A 146 -4.31 11.68 -0.09
CA ARG A 146 -4.63 10.81 1.04
C ARG A 146 -6.09 10.37 1.00
N GLY A 147 -7.02 11.30 0.74
CA GLY A 147 -8.44 10.99 0.61
C GLY A 147 -8.76 10.14 -0.63
N TYR A 148 -8.13 10.42 -1.77
CA TYR A 148 -8.27 9.63 -2.99
C TYR A 148 -7.91 8.17 -2.75
N TRP A 149 -6.75 7.91 -2.13
CA TRP A 149 -6.30 6.55 -1.88
C TRP A 149 -7.09 5.85 -0.79
N ASP A 150 -7.48 6.58 0.26
CA ASP A 150 -8.37 6.07 1.29
C ASP A 150 -9.67 5.57 0.68
N ASP A 151 -10.31 6.35 -0.18
CA ASP A 151 -11.53 5.94 -0.89
C ASP A 151 -11.27 4.80 -1.90
N PHE A 152 -10.26 4.96 -2.76
CA PHE A 152 -10.00 4.05 -3.87
C PHE A 152 -9.73 2.62 -3.41
N TRP A 153 -9.05 2.43 -2.29
CA TRP A 153 -8.71 1.08 -1.82
C TRP A 153 -9.78 0.36 -1.04
N HIS A 154 -10.85 1.05 -0.65
CA HIS A 154 -12.04 0.35 -0.20
C HIS A 154 -12.81 -0.28 -1.36
N ARG A 155 -12.53 0.12 -2.61
CA ARG A 155 -13.27 -0.32 -3.79
C ARG A 155 -12.86 -1.72 -4.24
N ARG A 156 -13.79 -2.40 -4.90
CA ARG A 156 -13.56 -3.71 -5.53
C ARG A 156 -14.21 -3.71 -6.90
N ARG A 157 -13.71 -4.52 -7.83
CA ARG A 157 -14.41 -4.78 -9.10
C ARG A 157 -15.49 -5.85 -8.91
N SER A 158 -16.61 -5.66 -9.58
CA SER A 158 -17.75 -6.60 -9.60
C SER A 158 -17.62 -7.64 -10.71
N GLY A 159 -16.94 -7.29 -11.80
CA GLY A 159 -16.71 -8.14 -12.96
C GLY A 159 -15.24 -8.54 -13.15
N ALA A 160 -14.97 -9.19 -14.29
CA ALA A 160 -13.63 -9.54 -14.70
C ALA A 160 -12.76 -8.30 -14.98
N LYS A 161 -11.43 -8.48 -15.05
CA LYS A 161 -10.48 -7.38 -15.31
C LYS A 161 -10.74 -6.66 -16.65
N ALA A 162 -11.34 -7.33 -17.63
CA ALA A 162 -11.65 -6.75 -18.94
C ALA A 162 -13.02 -6.06 -19.02
N ASP A 163 -13.89 -6.26 -18.01
CA ASP A 163 -15.26 -5.73 -18.07
C ASP A 163 -15.28 -4.21 -17.85
N PRO A 164 -16.23 -3.49 -18.48
CA PRO A 164 -16.45 -2.07 -18.21
C PRO A 164 -16.78 -1.84 -16.72
N PRO A 165 -16.30 -0.74 -16.11
CA PRO A 165 -16.60 -0.43 -14.71
C PRO A 165 -18.10 -0.15 -14.53
N VAL A 166 -18.65 -0.64 -13.42
CA VAL A 166 -20.04 -0.40 -13.00
C VAL A 166 -20.10 0.47 -11.73
N ARG A 167 -21.28 1.00 -11.39
CA ARG A 167 -21.43 1.90 -10.23
C ARG A 167 -21.01 1.22 -8.92
N GLU A 168 -21.29 -0.07 -8.78
CA GLU A 168 -20.95 -0.89 -7.63
C GLU A 168 -19.43 -0.99 -7.42
N ASP A 169 -18.64 -0.79 -8.48
CA ASP A 169 -17.18 -0.78 -8.39
C ASP A 169 -16.65 0.47 -7.67
N ALA A 170 -17.46 1.53 -7.56
CA ALA A 170 -17.10 2.74 -6.84
C ALA A 170 -17.50 2.71 -5.36
N LEU A 171 -18.24 1.68 -4.91
CA LEU A 171 -18.68 1.58 -3.52
C LEU A 171 -17.61 0.88 -2.66
N PRO A 172 -17.43 1.31 -1.39
CA PRO A 172 -16.53 0.65 -0.46
C PRO A 172 -17.06 -0.76 -0.13
N ARG A 173 -16.24 -1.78 -0.36
CA ARG A 173 -16.58 -3.20 -0.16
C ARG A 173 -15.48 -4.02 0.53
N ALA A 174 -14.27 -3.49 0.68
CA ALA A 174 -13.16 -4.14 1.38
C ALA A 174 -12.43 -3.15 2.30
N GLY A 175 -11.86 -3.62 3.40
CA GLY A 175 -10.83 -2.87 4.13
C GLY A 175 -9.44 -3.05 3.53
N TYR A 176 -8.50 -2.27 4.04
CA TYR A 176 -7.07 -2.36 3.70
C TYR A 176 -6.21 -2.19 4.96
N LEU A 177 -4.92 -2.47 4.87
CA LEU A 177 -4.00 -2.45 6.00
C LEU A 177 -3.14 -1.19 5.97
N GLU A 178 -2.99 -0.51 7.11
CA GLU A 178 -1.90 0.45 7.34
C GLU A 178 -0.83 -0.23 8.19
N VAL A 179 0.30 -0.56 7.57
CA VAL A 179 1.42 -1.26 8.21
C VAL A 179 2.45 -0.25 8.66
N MET A 180 2.78 -0.26 9.95
CA MET A 180 3.85 0.57 10.50
C MET A 180 5.21 0.02 10.04
N LEU A 181 6.03 0.90 9.46
CA LEU A 181 7.41 0.60 9.05
C LEU A 181 8.39 1.25 10.04
N ASP A 182 8.73 2.52 9.83
CA ASP A 182 9.60 3.28 10.72
C ASP A 182 8.82 3.99 11.86
N GLY A 183 7.49 4.07 11.73
CA GLY A 183 6.63 4.85 12.61
C GLY A 183 6.75 6.36 12.37
N VAL A 184 6.00 7.16 13.14
CA VAL A 184 5.98 8.63 12.94
C VAL A 184 7.19 9.35 13.52
N ASN A 185 8.02 8.68 14.33
CA ASN A 185 9.17 9.30 14.98
C ASN A 185 10.35 9.58 14.03
N VAL A 186 10.29 9.08 12.79
CA VAL A 186 11.31 9.34 11.76
C VAL A 186 10.92 10.47 10.80
N ILE A 187 9.74 11.04 11.01
CA ILE A 187 9.14 12.15 10.27
C ILE A 187 9.20 13.40 11.16
#